data_AF-A0A699Z335-F1
#
_entry.id   AF-A0A699Z335-F1
#
_cell.length_a   1.000
_cell.length_b   1.000
_cell.length_c   1.000
_cell.angle_alpha   90.00
_cell.angle_beta   90.00
_cell.angle_gamma   90.00
#
_symmetry.space_group_name_H-M   'P 1'
#
loop_
_entity.id
_entity.type
_entity.pdbx_description
1 polymer ?
#
loop_
_entity_poly.entity_id
_entity_poly.type
_entity_poly.pdbx_seq_one_letter_code
_entity_poly.pdbx_strand_id
1 'polypeptide(L)'
;MPAGTSLEANQKHITVALATQKAQLAVVVASCAVAAQLKAGILDATHLLLTCTLLMTAGYITCAALGGHLLGGSLVRGARQGALLVGGVACLSPMLRTLAATIATDSIIALSVALMTAHLFLHDYNFVNSVTDRLSGALALAAAVLASVLLSSTMPSELHVFAQVLFSLLSFMLSPFVRRYIRAASASCHVVTTAGLVCAAAWLLVPLSLSASSLFMACVFVLTFVCPALLVSIHKYKAKINGPWDEAVPHIPRHLHLPPVLA
;
A
#
# COMPACT_ATOMS: atom_id res chain seq x y z
N MET A 1 -0.49 -23.19 -30.19
CA MET A 1 -0.20 -21.89 -29.53
C MET A 1 -0.39 -22.08 -28.02
N PRO A 2 0.59 -21.78 -27.16
CA PRO A 2 0.62 -22.34 -25.82
C PRO A 2 -0.30 -21.55 -24.88
N ALA A 3 -1.45 -22.12 -24.52
CA ALA A 3 -2.35 -21.58 -23.51
C ALA A 3 -1.70 -21.45 -22.10
N GLY A 4 -0.56 -22.11 -21.88
CA GLY A 4 0.19 -22.05 -20.62
C GLY A 4 0.87 -20.70 -20.34
N THR A 5 1.35 -19.99 -21.37
CA THR A 5 2.07 -18.72 -21.17
C THR A 5 1.12 -17.57 -20.80
N SER A 6 -0.11 -17.58 -21.32
CA SER A 6 -1.13 -16.58 -20.96
C SER A 6 -1.69 -16.78 -19.55
N LEU A 7 -1.84 -18.04 -19.09
CA LEU A 7 -2.33 -18.35 -17.74
C LEU A 7 -1.30 -17.99 -16.67
N GLU A 8 -0.03 -18.35 -16.86
CA GLU A 8 1.04 -17.98 -15.93
C GLU A 8 1.27 -16.46 -15.85
N ALA A 9 1.19 -15.75 -16.98
CA ALA A 9 1.30 -14.30 -17.02
C ALA A 9 0.14 -13.64 -16.25
N ASN A 10 -1.09 -14.10 -16.44
CA ASN A 10 -2.26 -13.58 -15.73
C ASN A 10 -2.16 -13.84 -14.22
N GLN A 11 -1.69 -15.02 -13.81
CA GLN A 11 -1.49 -15.37 -12.40
C GLN A 11 -0.43 -14.50 -11.72
N LYS A 12 0.66 -14.14 -12.42
CA LYS A 12 1.67 -13.20 -11.91
C LYS A 12 1.11 -11.78 -11.76
N HIS A 13 0.25 -11.33 -12.65
CA HIS A 13 -0.40 -10.01 -12.52
C HIS A 13 -1.36 -9.96 -11.33
N ILE A 14 -2.17 -10.99 -11.12
CA ILE A 14 -3.13 -11.07 -10.01
C ILE A 14 -2.42 -11.09 -8.65
N THR A 15 -1.36 -11.88 -8.50
CA THR A 15 -0.61 -11.97 -7.23
C THR A 15 0.04 -10.64 -6.84
N VAL A 16 0.55 -9.89 -7.83
CA VAL A 16 1.12 -8.55 -7.60
C VAL A 16 0.05 -7.55 -7.20
N ALA A 17 -1.12 -7.54 -7.86
CA ALA A 17 -2.22 -6.65 -7.51
C ALA A 17 -2.78 -6.93 -6.10
N LEU A 18 -2.93 -8.20 -5.73
CA LEU A 18 -3.33 -8.57 -4.36
C LEU A 18 -2.26 -8.17 -3.33
N ALA A 19 -0.98 -8.20 -3.70
CA ALA A 19 0.10 -7.73 -2.83
C ALA A 19 0.05 -6.21 -2.63
N THR A 20 -0.23 -5.41 -3.67
CA THR A 20 -0.35 -3.95 -3.52
C THR A 20 -1.54 -3.57 -2.66
N GLN A 21 -2.68 -4.26 -2.80
CA GLN A 21 -3.85 -4.05 -1.94
C GLN A 21 -3.54 -4.35 -0.46
N LYS A 22 -2.92 -5.50 -0.18
CA LYS A 22 -2.51 -5.88 1.19
C LYS A 22 -1.50 -4.89 1.78
N ALA A 23 -0.58 -4.39 0.96
CA ALA A 23 0.38 -3.40 1.40
C ALA A 23 -0.32 -2.11 1.87
N GLN A 24 -1.25 -1.55 1.08
CA GLN A 24 -1.96 -0.33 1.48
C GLN A 24 -2.80 -0.53 2.74
N LEU A 25 -3.50 -1.66 2.85
CA LEU A 25 -4.23 -2.00 4.07
C LEU A 25 -3.30 -2.06 5.29
N ALA A 26 -2.14 -2.71 5.15
CA ALA A 26 -1.15 -2.80 6.23
C ALA A 26 -0.55 -1.44 6.60
N VAL A 27 -0.32 -0.55 5.63
CA VAL A 27 0.17 0.82 5.91
C VAL A 27 -0.87 1.63 6.68
N VAL A 28 -2.15 1.58 6.27
CA VAL A 28 -3.24 2.28 6.97
C VAL A 28 -3.33 1.78 8.42
N VAL A 29 -3.35 0.46 8.61
CA VAL A 29 -3.42 -0.16 9.94
C VAL A 29 -2.20 0.20 10.78
N ALA A 30 -0.98 0.18 10.21
CA ALA A 30 0.23 0.57 10.92
C ALA A 30 0.18 2.06 11.34
N SER A 31 -0.25 2.98 10.47
CA SER A 31 -0.39 4.41 10.81
C SER A 31 -1.38 4.64 11.96
N CYS A 32 -2.53 3.97 11.93
CA CYS A 32 -3.51 4.03 13.02
C CYS A 32 -3.00 3.38 14.31
N ALA A 33 -2.32 2.23 14.23
CA ALA A 33 -1.76 1.54 15.38
C ALA A 33 -0.66 2.37 16.07
N VAL A 34 0.22 3.00 15.29
CA VAL A 34 1.25 3.90 15.82
C VAL A 34 0.61 5.11 16.51
N ALA A 35 -0.42 5.74 15.92
CA ALA A 35 -1.19 6.80 16.57
C ALA A 35 -1.78 6.33 17.91
N ALA A 36 -2.40 5.16 17.93
CA ALA A 36 -3.01 4.62 19.14
C ALA A 36 -1.97 4.32 20.23
N GLN A 37 -0.81 3.73 19.87
CA GLN A 37 0.26 3.43 20.82
C GLN A 37 0.93 4.68 21.37
N LEU A 38 1.19 5.70 20.54
CA LEU A 38 1.72 7.00 20.97
C LEU A 38 0.77 7.67 21.97
N LYS A 39 -0.54 7.62 21.70
CA LYS A 39 -1.56 8.20 22.59
C LYS A 39 -1.69 7.42 23.90
N ALA A 40 -1.52 6.10 23.86
CA ALA A 40 -1.53 5.23 25.03
C ALA A 40 -0.22 5.27 25.83
N GLY A 41 0.83 5.94 25.34
CA GLY A 41 2.15 5.97 25.99
C GLY A 41 2.91 4.63 25.95
N ILE A 42 2.49 3.69 25.09
CA ILE A 42 3.14 2.38 24.93
C ILE A 42 4.42 2.52 24.11
N LEU A 43 4.35 3.34 23.05
CA LEU A 43 5.46 3.61 22.15
C LEU A 43 6.01 5.00 22.43
N ASP A 44 7.29 5.10 22.73
CA ASP A 44 7.95 6.39 22.85
C ASP A 44 8.22 7.01 21.46
N ALA A 45 8.05 8.32 21.36
CA ALA A 45 8.20 9.03 20.11
C ALA A 45 9.67 9.07 19.64
N THR A 46 10.65 8.97 20.55
CA THR A 46 12.07 8.87 20.15
C THR A 46 12.35 7.55 19.43
N HIS A 47 11.83 6.44 19.93
CA HIS A 47 11.93 5.13 19.27
C HIS A 47 11.26 5.15 17.89
N LEU A 48 10.08 5.78 17.78
CA LEU A 48 9.43 5.95 16.49
C LEU A 48 10.29 6.77 15.52
N LEU A 49 10.87 7.88 15.96
CA LEU A 49 11.76 8.70 15.13
C LEU A 49 13.00 7.93 14.67
N LEU A 50 13.60 7.11 15.55
CA LEU A 50 14.69 6.20 15.17
C LEU A 50 14.23 5.19 14.12
N THR A 51 13.03 4.61 14.24
CA THR A 51 12.51 3.73 13.19
C THR A 51 12.24 4.49 11.88
N CYS A 52 11.78 5.74 11.94
CA CYS A 52 11.59 6.59 10.75
C CYS A 52 12.91 6.89 10.04
N THR A 53 13.97 7.21 10.79
CA THR A 53 15.29 7.46 10.19
C THR A 53 15.86 6.19 9.56
N LEU A 54 15.72 5.03 10.22
CA LEU A 54 16.10 3.73 9.67
C LEU A 54 15.29 3.36 8.41
N LEU A 55 13.98 3.60 8.41
CA LEU A 55 13.13 3.34 7.25
C LEU A 55 13.50 4.26 6.07
N MET A 56 13.80 5.53 6.34
CA MET A 56 14.20 6.49 5.32
C MET A 56 15.56 6.13 4.71
N THR A 57 16.56 5.76 5.53
CA THR A 57 17.87 5.31 5.05
C THR A 57 17.77 3.99 4.30
N ALA A 58 17.01 3.01 4.82
CA ALA A 58 16.79 1.73 4.17
C ALA A 58 16.09 1.90 2.81
N GLY A 59 15.04 2.74 2.74
CA GLY A 59 14.37 3.07 1.49
C GLY A 59 15.31 3.72 0.48
N TYR A 60 16.19 4.60 0.95
CA TYR A 60 17.20 5.26 0.12
C TYR A 60 18.24 4.27 -0.44
N ILE A 61 18.79 3.40 0.41
CA ILE A 61 19.72 2.33 0.03
C ILE A 61 19.07 1.38 -0.98
N THR A 62 17.80 1.02 -0.74
CA THR A 62 17.02 0.16 -1.64
C THR A 62 16.89 0.80 -3.02
N CYS A 63 16.49 2.08 -3.09
CA CYS A 63 16.42 2.80 -4.37
C CYS A 63 17.80 2.92 -5.05
N ALA A 64 18.86 3.15 -4.28
CA ALA A 64 20.23 3.23 -4.80
C ALA A 64 20.69 1.90 -5.43
N ALA A 65 20.47 0.79 -4.73
CA ALA A 65 20.90 -0.55 -5.14
C ALA A 65 20.10 -1.09 -6.33
N LEU A 66 18.78 -0.85 -6.37
CA LEU A 66 17.87 -1.41 -7.38
C LEU A 66 17.65 -0.49 -8.58
N GLY A 67 17.74 0.82 -8.39
CA GLY A 67 17.41 1.82 -9.41
C GLY A 67 18.60 2.28 -10.25
N GLY A 68 19.85 2.02 -9.85
CA GLY A 68 21.08 2.49 -10.50
C GLY A 68 21.28 4.02 -10.47
N HIS A 69 20.20 4.78 -10.35
CA HIS A 69 20.14 6.19 -10.05
C HIS A 69 19.48 6.39 -8.69
N LEU A 70 20.17 7.14 -7.83
CA LEU A 70 19.62 7.70 -6.58
C LEU A 70 18.35 8.51 -6.91
N LEU A 71 17.42 8.74 -5.97
CA LEU A 71 16.27 9.64 -6.21
C LEU A 71 16.76 10.97 -6.83
N GLY A 72 16.53 11.14 -8.14
CA GLY A 72 17.09 12.27 -8.89
C GLY A 72 18.61 12.21 -9.16
N GLY A 73 19.25 11.06 -9.35
CA GLY A 73 20.62 10.93 -9.87
C GLY A 73 21.78 11.48 -9.02
N SER A 74 21.57 11.99 -7.81
CA SER A 74 22.64 12.46 -6.92
C SER A 74 22.26 12.29 -5.44
N LEU A 75 23.24 11.89 -4.61
CA LEU A 75 23.09 11.72 -3.16
C LEU A 75 22.56 12.99 -2.50
N VAL A 76 23.10 14.12 -2.94
CA VAL A 76 22.79 15.45 -2.41
C VAL A 76 21.33 15.84 -2.66
N ARG A 77 20.76 15.46 -3.82
CA ARG A 77 19.36 15.81 -4.13
C ARG A 77 18.38 15.04 -3.25
N GLY A 78 18.59 13.75 -3.08
CA GLY A 78 17.77 12.92 -2.18
C GLY A 78 17.89 13.35 -0.72
N ALA A 79 19.13 13.59 -0.24
CA ALA A 79 19.37 14.09 1.11
C ALA A 79 18.71 15.46 1.35
N ARG A 80 18.80 16.38 0.37
CA ARG A 80 18.13 17.69 0.44
C ARG A 80 16.62 17.55 0.50
N GLN A 81 16.01 16.68 -0.31
CA GLN A 81 14.57 16.46 -0.28
C GLN A 81 14.10 15.84 1.05
N GLY A 82 14.83 14.85 1.57
CA GLY A 82 14.58 14.28 2.89
C GLY A 82 14.70 15.32 4.01
N ALA A 83 15.73 16.15 3.98
CA ALA A 83 15.92 17.23 4.95
C ALA A 83 14.81 18.29 4.87
N LEU A 84 14.38 18.67 3.66
CA LEU A 84 13.25 19.60 3.46
C LEU A 84 11.93 19.00 3.98
N LEU A 85 11.69 17.71 3.76
CA LEU A 85 10.52 17.02 4.28
C LEU A 85 10.52 17.01 5.82
N VAL A 86 11.62 16.55 6.41
CA VAL A 86 11.79 16.46 7.87
C VAL A 86 11.70 17.85 8.52
N GLY A 87 12.45 18.82 7.99
CA GLY A 87 12.45 20.19 8.49
C GLY A 87 11.10 20.89 8.32
N GLY A 88 10.41 20.65 7.19
CA GLY A 88 9.05 21.15 6.96
C GLY A 88 8.07 20.62 7.99
N VAL A 89 8.02 19.30 8.21
CA VAL A 89 7.12 18.70 9.21
C VAL A 89 7.46 19.19 10.62
N ALA A 90 8.74 19.29 10.96
CA ALA A 90 9.18 19.81 12.27
C ALA A 90 8.70 21.26 12.49
N CYS A 91 8.84 22.11 11.48
CA CYS A 91 8.39 23.50 11.53
C CYS A 91 6.86 23.61 11.64
N LEU A 92 6.12 22.77 10.91
CA LEU A 92 4.65 22.75 10.93
C LEU A 92 4.06 22.10 12.19
N SER A 93 4.82 21.27 12.91
CA SER A 93 4.33 20.48 14.06
C SER A 93 3.52 21.27 15.10
N PRO A 94 3.95 22.46 15.58
CA PRO A 94 3.14 23.28 16.50
C PRO A 94 1.81 23.73 15.88
N MET A 95 1.80 24.07 14.58
CA MET A 95 0.56 24.43 13.88
C MET A 95 -0.37 23.23 13.68
N LEU A 96 0.18 22.05 13.36
CA LEU A 96 -0.59 20.82 13.21
C LEU A 96 -1.22 20.40 14.54
N ARG A 97 -0.52 20.63 15.67
CA ARG A 97 -1.05 20.38 17.01
C ARG A 97 -2.27 21.23 17.32
N THR A 98 -2.25 22.51 16.96
CA THR A 98 -3.35 23.44 17.26
C THR A 98 -4.50 23.39 16.26
N LEU A 99 -4.30 22.76 15.10
CA LEU A 99 -5.26 22.73 13.99
C LEU A 99 -6.67 22.29 14.38
N ALA A 100 -6.79 21.24 15.20
CA ALA A 100 -8.08 20.69 15.62
C ALA A 100 -8.34 20.86 17.12
N ALA A 101 -7.70 21.84 17.77
CA ALA A 101 -7.82 22.04 19.21
C ALA A 101 -9.25 22.35 19.68
N THR A 102 -10.08 22.92 18.80
CA THR A 102 -11.49 23.27 19.07
C THR A 102 -12.47 22.17 18.65
N ILE A 103 -12.00 21.10 18.02
CA ILE A 103 -12.84 20.03 17.47
C ILE A 103 -12.90 18.88 18.49
N ALA A 104 -14.10 18.33 18.69
CA ALA A 104 -14.29 17.17 19.56
C ALA A 104 -13.49 15.96 19.06
N THR A 105 -12.92 15.18 19.99
CA THR A 105 -12.07 14.02 19.66
C THR A 105 -12.85 12.94 18.91
N ASP A 106 -14.13 12.73 19.23
CA ASP A 106 -14.97 11.74 18.53
C ASP A 106 -15.15 12.10 17.05
N SER A 107 -15.37 13.39 16.77
CA SER A 107 -15.46 13.91 15.40
C SER A 107 -14.13 13.77 14.66
N ILE A 108 -13.00 14.02 15.32
CA ILE A 108 -11.67 13.82 14.74
C ILE A 108 -11.47 12.35 14.33
N ILE A 109 -11.78 11.40 15.22
CA ILE A 109 -11.65 9.97 14.93
C ILE A 109 -12.58 9.57 13.78
N ALA A 110 -13.83 10.03 13.79
CA ALA A 110 -14.79 9.74 12.73
C ALA A 110 -14.30 10.25 11.36
N LEU A 111 -13.81 11.49 11.29
CA LEU A 111 -13.26 12.07 10.07
C LEU A 111 -11.99 11.34 9.61
N SER A 112 -11.09 10.99 10.52
CA SER A 112 -9.89 10.23 10.18
C SER A 112 -10.22 8.85 9.63
N VAL A 113 -11.19 8.14 10.21
CA VAL A 113 -11.67 6.84 9.68
C VAL A 113 -12.29 7.02 8.30
N ALA A 114 -13.13 8.04 8.09
CA ALA A 114 -13.73 8.33 6.79
C ALA A 114 -12.67 8.64 5.72
N LEU A 115 -11.65 9.43 6.06
CA LEU A 115 -10.54 9.79 5.17
C LEU A 115 -9.61 8.60 4.87
N MET A 116 -9.29 7.76 5.85
CA MET A 116 -8.53 6.52 5.62
C MET A 116 -9.32 5.55 4.74
N THR A 117 -10.64 5.49 4.92
CA THR A 117 -11.52 4.70 4.05
C THR A 117 -11.53 5.25 2.64
N ALA A 118 -11.67 6.57 2.48
CA ALA A 118 -11.59 7.24 1.18
C ALA A 118 -10.23 7.01 0.50
N HIS A 119 -9.13 7.04 1.25
CA HIS A 119 -7.80 6.69 0.74
C HIS A 119 -7.79 5.28 0.13
N LEU A 120 -8.30 4.27 0.85
CA LEU A 120 -8.34 2.89 0.35
C LEU A 120 -9.20 2.74 -0.91
N PHE A 121 -10.28 3.53 -1.07
CA PHE A 121 -11.11 3.48 -2.27
C PHE A 121 -10.51 4.24 -3.47
N LEU A 122 -9.85 5.37 -3.22
CA LEU A 122 -9.31 6.24 -4.27
C LEU A 122 -7.92 5.80 -4.75
N HIS A 123 -7.19 5.03 -3.94
CA HIS A 123 -5.83 4.62 -4.24
C HIS A 123 -5.77 3.76 -5.51
N ASP A 124 -4.87 4.13 -6.43
CA ASP A 124 -4.63 3.36 -7.64
C ASP A 124 -3.74 2.14 -7.33
N TYR A 125 -4.36 0.96 -7.19
CA TYR A 125 -3.65 -0.29 -6.92
C TYR A 125 -2.79 -0.80 -8.08
N ASN A 126 -2.94 -0.21 -9.28
CA ASN A 126 -2.11 -0.50 -10.44
C ASN A 126 -0.84 0.38 -10.51
N PHE A 127 -0.64 1.29 -9.55
CA PHE A 127 0.50 2.21 -9.49
C PHE A 127 1.88 1.54 -9.63
N VAL A 128 2.00 0.30 -9.15
CA VAL A 128 3.27 -0.44 -9.20
C VAL A 128 3.58 -0.94 -10.62
N ASN A 129 2.57 -1.12 -11.48
CA ASN A 129 2.74 -1.60 -12.85
C ASN A 129 2.77 -0.47 -13.89
N SER A 130 2.18 0.70 -13.60
CA SER A 130 2.10 1.82 -14.55
C SER A 130 2.15 3.18 -13.84
N VAL A 131 2.82 4.16 -14.47
CA VAL A 131 2.73 5.57 -14.05
C VAL A 131 1.37 6.10 -14.46
N THR A 132 0.43 6.09 -13.53
CA THR A 132 -0.88 6.69 -13.70
C THR A 132 -0.91 8.01 -12.94
N ASP A 133 -0.82 9.12 -13.67
CA ASP A 133 -0.95 10.47 -13.11
C ASP A 133 -2.43 10.81 -12.90
N ARG A 134 -3.13 9.93 -12.16
CA ARG A 134 -4.56 10.07 -11.91
C ARG A 134 -4.78 10.98 -10.72
N LEU A 135 -5.71 11.92 -10.88
CA LEU A 135 -6.21 12.76 -9.79
C LEU A 135 -6.61 11.94 -8.56
N SER A 136 -7.13 10.72 -8.76
CA SER A 136 -7.50 9.80 -7.67
C SER A 136 -6.33 9.43 -6.76
N GLY A 137 -5.12 9.27 -7.31
CA GLY A 137 -3.92 9.00 -6.52
C GLY A 137 -3.52 10.19 -5.63
N ALA A 138 -3.58 11.41 -6.18
CA ALA A 138 -3.31 12.62 -5.43
C ALA A 138 -4.36 12.84 -4.31
N LEU A 139 -5.64 12.62 -4.60
CA LEU A 139 -6.72 12.69 -3.62
C LEU A 139 -6.58 11.61 -2.53
N ALA A 140 -6.20 10.39 -2.90
CA ALA A 140 -5.95 9.32 -1.94
C ALA A 140 -4.81 9.70 -0.99
N LEU A 141 -3.69 10.20 -1.50
CA LEU A 141 -2.56 10.64 -0.67
C LEU A 141 -2.96 11.81 0.24
N ALA A 142 -3.67 12.81 -0.30
CA ALA A 142 -4.17 13.93 0.48
C ALA A 142 -5.10 13.45 1.62
N ALA A 143 -6.01 12.52 1.34
CA ALA A 143 -6.90 11.95 2.35
C ALA A 143 -6.13 11.23 3.47
N ALA A 144 -5.15 10.40 3.14
CA ALA A 144 -4.33 9.70 4.14
C ALA A 144 -3.48 10.65 4.99
N VAL A 145 -2.88 11.67 4.38
CA VAL A 145 -2.08 12.67 5.10
C VAL A 145 -2.98 13.51 6.01
N LEU A 146 -4.13 13.98 5.53
CA LEU A 146 -5.10 14.72 6.35
C LEU A 146 -5.62 13.87 7.51
N ALA A 147 -5.96 12.60 7.29
CA ALA A 147 -6.38 11.69 8.34
C ALA A 147 -5.31 11.53 9.44
N SER A 148 -4.05 11.42 9.02
CA SER A 148 -2.89 11.29 9.92
C SER A 148 -2.63 12.56 10.72
N VAL A 149 -2.76 13.72 10.07
CA VAL A 149 -2.65 15.04 10.71
C VAL A 149 -3.75 15.23 11.76
N LEU A 150 -5.00 14.91 11.42
CA LEU A 150 -6.14 14.97 12.34
C LEU A 150 -5.95 14.05 13.56
N LEU A 151 -5.46 12.83 13.37
CA LEU A 151 -5.13 11.96 14.50
C LEU A 151 -4.00 12.56 15.36
N SER A 152 -2.97 13.09 14.71
CA SER A 152 -1.80 13.66 15.38
C SER A 152 -2.11 14.92 16.18
N SER A 153 -3.08 15.74 15.78
CA SER A 153 -3.41 16.98 16.49
C SER A 153 -3.96 16.73 17.90
N THR A 154 -4.40 15.51 18.19
CA THR A 154 -4.86 15.12 19.54
C THR A 154 -3.73 14.70 20.49
N MET A 155 -2.47 14.71 20.02
CA MET A 155 -1.32 14.29 20.81
C MET A 155 -0.91 15.35 21.84
N PRO A 156 -0.40 14.93 23.02
CA PRO A 156 -0.09 15.84 24.11
C PRO A 156 1.16 16.71 23.85
N SER A 157 2.10 16.24 23.02
CA SER A 157 3.38 16.90 22.75
C SER A 157 3.66 17.04 21.26
N GLU A 158 4.28 18.16 20.87
CA GLU A 158 4.65 18.47 19.48
C GLU A 158 5.58 17.41 18.89
N LEU A 159 6.44 16.81 19.71
CA LEU A 159 7.33 15.74 19.28
C LEU A 159 6.55 14.48 18.84
N HIS A 160 5.41 14.20 19.48
CA HIS A 160 4.54 13.09 19.08
C HIS A 160 3.81 13.40 17.78
N VAL A 161 3.37 14.67 17.59
CA VAL A 161 2.77 15.15 16.34
C VAL A 161 3.76 14.98 15.18
N PHE A 162 4.98 15.50 15.38
CA PHE A 162 6.08 15.39 14.43
C PHE A 162 6.34 13.94 14.05
N ALA A 163 6.52 13.05 15.03
CA ALA A 163 6.83 11.64 14.80
C ALA A 163 5.71 10.91 14.04
N GLN A 164 4.44 11.14 14.40
CA GLN A 164 3.29 10.51 13.75
C GLN A 164 3.11 10.99 12.30
N VAL A 165 3.25 12.29 12.05
CA VAL A 165 3.11 12.85 10.70
C VAL A 165 4.28 12.41 9.82
N LEU A 166 5.51 12.42 10.34
CA LEU A 166 6.68 11.93 9.61
C LEU A 166 6.54 10.44 9.26
N PHE A 167 6.14 9.61 10.24
CA PHE A 167 5.89 8.18 9.99
C PHE A 167 4.84 7.98 8.90
N SER A 168 3.76 8.76 8.93
CA SER A 168 2.68 8.68 7.94
C SER A 168 3.13 9.12 6.54
N LEU A 169 3.97 10.15 6.43
CA LEU A 169 4.55 10.56 5.15
C LEU A 169 5.50 9.50 4.58
N LEU A 170 6.37 8.90 5.41
CA LEU A 170 7.22 7.79 4.97
C LEU A 170 6.39 6.58 4.51
N SER A 171 5.30 6.32 5.22
CA SER A 171 4.37 5.22 4.98
C SER A 171 3.55 5.39 3.70
N PHE A 172 2.88 6.52 3.51
CA PHE A 172 1.95 6.72 2.39
C PHE A 172 2.61 7.35 1.16
N MET A 173 3.63 8.19 1.34
CA MET A 173 4.27 8.91 0.22
C MET A 173 5.50 8.16 -0.28
N LEU A 174 6.41 7.77 0.63
CA LEU A 174 7.70 7.19 0.24
C LEU A 174 7.62 5.67 -0.02
N SER A 175 6.85 4.93 0.78
CA SER A 175 6.69 3.48 0.61
C SER A 175 6.24 3.05 -0.79
N PRO A 176 5.18 3.61 -1.41
CA PRO A 176 4.76 3.19 -2.75
C PRO A 176 5.86 3.44 -3.79
N PHE A 177 6.64 4.52 -3.63
CA PHE A 177 7.76 4.83 -4.51
C PHE A 177 8.85 3.76 -4.44
N VAL A 178 9.31 3.39 -3.24
CA VAL A 178 10.33 2.34 -3.04
C VAL A 178 9.83 0.99 -3.56
N ARG A 179 8.57 0.65 -3.31
CA ARG A 179 7.94 -0.61 -3.76
C ARG A 179 7.94 -0.75 -5.28
N ARG A 180 7.86 0.35 -6.02
CA ARG A 180 7.97 0.34 -7.48
C ARG A 180 9.34 -0.15 -7.95
N TYR A 181 10.42 0.30 -7.33
CA TYR A 181 11.78 -0.18 -7.65
C TYR A 181 11.96 -1.65 -7.28
N ILE A 182 11.47 -2.05 -6.10
CA ILE A 182 11.51 -3.45 -5.66
C ILE A 182 10.76 -4.35 -6.66
N ARG A 183 9.56 -3.95 -7.09
CA ARG A 183 8.76 -4.72 -8.05
C ARG A 183 9.39 -4.76 -9.44
N ALA A 184 9.99 -3.65 -9.88
CA ALA A 184 10.69 -3.59 -11.17
C ALA A 184 11.86 -4.56 -11.22
N ALA A 185 12.58 -4.74 -10.10
CA ALA A 185 13.67 -5.70 -10.01
C ALA A 185 13.17 -7.15 -9.85
N SER A 186 12.20 -7.41 -8.97
CA SER A 186 11.68 -8.76 -8.74
C SER A 186 10.27 -8.78 -8.15
N ALA A 187 9.37 -9.57 -8.75
CA ALA A 187 8.03 -9.80 -8.22
C ALA A 187 8.06 -10.53 -6.86
N SER A 188 8.96 -11.50 -6.68
CA SER A 188 9.09 -12.25 -5.42
C SER A 188 9.54 -11.33 -4.27
N CYS A 189 10.48 -10.42 -4.52
CA CYS A 189 10.91 -9.45 -3.51
C CYS A 189 9.75 -8.53 -3.08
N HIS A 190 8.92 -8.07 -4.04
CA HIS A 190 7.73 -7.28 -3.72
C HIS A 190 6.73 -8.03 -2.82
N VAL A 191 6.52 -9.34 -3.07
CA VAL A 191 5.67 -10.19 -2.23
C VAL A 191 6.25 -10.34 -0.82
N VAL A 192 7.56 -10.61 -0.70
CA VAL A 192 8.24 -10.72 0.60
C VAL A 192 8.14 -9.42 1.39
N THR A 193 8.43 -8.27 0.77
CA THR A 193 8.30 -6.95 1.41
C THR A 193 6.86 -6.66 1.84
N THR A 194 5.87 -7.13 1.08
CA THR A 194 4.46 -7.02 1.46
C THR A 194 4.12 -7.90 2.66
N ALA A 195 4.58 -9.16 2.68
CA ALA A 195 4.39 -10.05 3.81
C ALA A 195 5.04 -9.47 5.08
N GLY A 196 6.25 -8.95 4.98
CA GLY A 196 6.93 -8.26 6.08
C GLY A 196 6.13 -7.07 6.62
N LEU A 197 5.55 -6.25 5.74
CA LEU A 197 4.70 -5.12 6.17
C LEU A 197 3.43 -5.59 6.89
N VAL A 198 2.77 -6.64 6.39
CA VAL A 198 1.60 -7.23 7.05
C VAL A 198 1.97 -7.73 8.44
N CYS A 199 3.07 -8.47 8.58
CA CYS A 199 3.53 -8.96 9.88
C CYS A 199 3.87 -7.80 10.83
N ALA A 200 4.53 -6.74 10.32
CA ALA A 200 4.85 -5.56 11.12
C ALA A 200 3.59 -4.82 11.60
N ALA A 201 2.58 -4.66 10.73
CA ALA A 201 1.30 -4.06 11.11
C ALA A 201 0.55 -4.90 12.15
N ALA A 202 0.54 -6.23 12.00
CA ALA A 202 -0.04 -7.15 12.98
C ALA A 202 0.69 -7.08 14.33
N TRP A 203 2.03 -7.00 14.32
CA TRP A 203 2.86 -6.83 15.51
C TRP A 203 2.55 -5.52 16.24
N LEU A 204 2.41 -4.41 15.51
CA LEU A 204 2.01 -3.12 16.07
C LEU A 204 0.60 -3.16 16.72
N LEU A 205 -0.28 -4.08 16.33
CA LEU A 205 -1.59 -4.22 16.96
C LEU A 205 -1.55 -5.04 18.27
N VAL A 206 -0.59 -5.94 18.44
CA VAL A 206 -0.49 -6.84 19.62
C VAL A 206 -0.56 -6.10 20.96
N PRO A 207 0.24 -5.03 21.21
CA PRO A 207 0.21 -4.36 22.52
C PRO A 207 -1.07 -3.55 22.76
N LEU A 208 -1.84 -3.23 21.71
CA LEU A 208 -3.12 -2.53 21.82
C LEU A 208 -4.26 -3.51 22.12
N SER A 209 -4.37 -4.56 21.30
CA SER A 209 -5.31 -5.65 21.54
C SER A 209 -5.01 -6.85 20.64
N LEU A 210 -4.97 -8.03 21.26
CA LEU A 210 -4.79 -9.29 20.53
C LEU A 210 -5.96 -9.55 19.56
N SER A 211 -7.17 -9.14 19.94
CA SER A 211 -8.36 -9.25 19.10
C SER A 211 -8.22 -8.44 17.80
N ALA A 212 -7.80 -7.17 17.86
CA ALA A 212 -7.58 -6.37 16.65
C ALA A 212 -6.49 -6.95 15.74
N SER A 213 -5.39 -7.45 16.32
CA SER A 213 -4.34 -8.13 15.56
C SER A 213 -4.87 -9.38 14.85
N SER A 214 -5.65 -10.21 15.55
CA SER A 214 -6.26 -11.41 14.96
C SER A 214 -7.28 -11.08 13.87
N LEU A 215 -8.11 -10.04 14.06
CA LEU A 215 -9.06 -9.57 13.05
C LEU A 215 -8.36 -9.05 11.80
N PHE A 216 -7.28 -8.28 11.97
CA PHE A 216 -6.47 -7.82 10.85
C PHE A 216 -5.89 -8.99 10.04
N MET A 217 -5.32 -9.99 10.73
CA MET A 217 -4.80 -11.19 10.07
C MET A 217 -5.90 -12.00 9.37
N ALA A 218 -7.08 -12.12 9.99
CA ALA A 218 -8.24 -12.75 9.37
C ALA A 218 -8.68 -11.99 8.10
N CYS A 219 -8.75 -10.65 8.14
CA CYS A 219 -9.04 -9.83 6.96
C CYS A 219 -8.02 -10.06 5.83
N VAL A 220 -6.71 -10.08 6.15
CA VAL A 220 -5.67 -10.36 5.15
C VAL A 220 -5.79 -11.77 4.57
N PHE A 221 -6.16 -12.76 5.38
CA PHE A 221 -6.43 -14.13 4.94
C PHE A 221 -7.63 -14.17 3.97
N VAL A 222 -8.75 -13.52 4.33
CA VAL A 222 -9.94 -13.41 3.46
C VAL A 222 -9.56 -12.75 2.12
N LEU A 223 -8.83 -11.64 2.15
CA LEU A 223 -8.37 -10.96 0.93
C LEU A 223 -7.43 -11.82 0.07
N THR A 224 -6.64 -12.71 0.69
CA THR A 224 -5.66 -13.54 -0.02
C THR A 224 -6.30 -14.78 -0.65
N PHE A 225 -7.23 -15.43 0.04
CA PHE A 225 -7.76 -16.74 -0.38
C PHE A 225 -9.23 -16.69 -0.76
N VAL A 226 -10.06 -16.07 0.08
CA VAL A 226 -11.52 -16.09 -0.08
C VAL A 226 -11.95 -15.18 -1.23
N CYS A 227 -11.45 -13.94 -1.28
CA CYS A 227 -11.81 -13.00 -2.34
C CYS A 227 -11.46 -13.54 -3.75
N PRO A 228 -10.24 -14.06 -4.03
CA PRO A 228 -9.94 -14.67 -5.33
C PRO A 228 -10.80 -15.90 -5.63
N ALA A 229 -11.05 -16.77 -4.64
CA ALA A 229 -11.88 -17.96 -4.85
C ALA A 229 -13.34 -17.59 -5.20
N LEU A 230 -13.90 -16.58 -4.54
CA LEU A 230 -15.21 -16.04 -4.86
C LEU A 230 -15.23 -15.40 -6.25
N LEU A 231 -14.22 -14.59 -6.59
CA LEU A 231 -14.11 -13.98 -7.92
C LEU A 231 -14.01 -15.01 -9.05
N VAL A 232 -13.25 -16.09 -8.86
CA VAL A 232 -13.15 -17.21 -9.82
C VAL A 232 -14.48 -17.95 -9.92
N SER A 233 -15.18 -18.13 -8.79
CA SER A 233 -16.50 -18.77 -8.77
C SER A 233 -17.55 -17.93 -9.52
N ILE A 234 -17.54 -16.61 -9.31
CA ILE A 234 -18.45 -15.67 -9.98
C ILE A 234 -18.16 -15.58 -11.49
N HIS A 235 -16.89 -15.64 -11.90
CA HIS A 235 -16.52 -15.63 -13.32
C HIS A 235 -17.18 -16.75 -14.13
N LYS A 236 -17.51 -17.89 -13.50
CA LYS A 236 -18.22 -19.01 -14.17
C LYS A 236 -19.65 -18.64 -14.58
N TYR A 237 -20.28 -17.68 -13.91
CA TYR A 237 -21.64 -17.23 -14.21
C TYR A 237 -21.68 -16.03 -15.16
N LYS A 238 -20.53 -15.57 -15.65
CA LYS A 238 -20.49 -14.49 -16.64
C LYS A 238 -20.99 -15.04 -17.98
N ALA A 239 -22.23 -14.70 -18.33
CA ALA A 239 -22.80 -15.02 -19.62
C ALA A 239 -21.95 -14.37 -20.73
N LYS A 240 -21.36 -15.19 -21.61
CA LYS A 240 -20.64 -14.70 -22.78
C LYS A 240 -21.68 -14.32 -23.83
N ILE A 241 -22.01 -13.03 -23.92
CA ILE A 241 -22.88 -12.50 -24.97
C ILE A 241 -22.02 -12.41 -26.23
N ASN A 242 -22.08 -13.44 -27.06
CA ASN A 242 -21.43 -13.40 -28.37
C ASN A 242 -22.24 -12.44 -29.25
N GLY A 243 -21.64 -11.33 -29.65
CA GLY A 243 -22.23 -10.44 -30.65
C GLY A 243 -22.22 -11.11 -32.03
N PRO A 244 -22.97 -10.59 -33.02
CA PRO A 244 -22.95 -11.09 -34.40
C PRO A 244 -21.60 -10.93 -35.11
N TRP A 245 -20.62 -10.33 -34.43
CA TRP A 245 -19.25 -10.09 -34.89
C TRP A 245 -18.19 -10.83 -34.03
N ASP A 246 -18.60 -11.75 -33.15
CA ASP A 246 -17.65 -12.55 -32.36
C ASP A 246 -16.79 -13.44 -33.28
N GLU A 247 -15.58 -13.76 -32.83
CA GLU A 247 -14.58 -14.43 -33.66
C GLU A 247 -15.13 -15.75 -34.24
N ALA A 248 -15.14 -15.85 -35.58
CA ALA A 248 -15.62 -17.03 -36.27
C ALA A 248 -14.77 -18.24 -35.87
N VAL A 249 -15.38 -19.20 -35.18
CA VAL A 249 -14.72 -20.46 -34.86
C VAL A 249 -14.41 -21.17 -36.19
N PRO A 250 -13.13 -21.38 -36.56
CA PRO A 250 -12.80 -21.99 -37.83
C PRO A 250 -13.35 -23.41 -37.87
N HIS A 251 -14.34 -23.62 -38.74
CA HIS A 251 -14.86 -24.96 -38.99
C HIS A 251 -13.86 -25.70 -39.88
N ILE A 252 -13.02 -26.53 -39.28
CA ILE A 252 -12.11 -27.40 -40.03
C ILE A 252 -12.96 -28.60 -40.49
N PRO A 253 -13.23 -28.75 -41.79
CA PRO A 253 -14.04 -29.85 -42.27
C PRO A 253 -13.29 -31.18 -42.06
N ARG A 254 -14.04 -32.23 -41.74
CA ARG A 254 -13.50 -33.55 -41.31
C ARG A 254 -12.46 -34.18 -42.23
N HIS A 255 -12.46 -33.83 -43.52
CA HIS A 255 -11.48 -34.33 -44.50
C HIS A 255 -10.10 -33.67 -44.41
N LEU A 256 -9.98 -32.52 -43.74
CA LEU A 256 -8.73 -31.82 -43.44
C LEU A 256 -8.16 -32.18 -42.06
N HIS A 257 -8.83 -33.06 -41.31
CA HIS A 257 -8.25 -33.65 -40.11
C HIS A 257 -7.15 -34.63 -40.54
N LEU A 258 -5.91 -34.20 -40.38
CA LEU A 258 -4.76 -35.09 -40.54
C LEU A 258 -4.93 -36.29 -39.59
N PRO A 259 -4.72 -37.53 -40.05
CA PRO A 259 -4.75 -38.68 -39.17
C PRO A 259 -3.73 -38.49 -38.04
N PRO A 260 -4.03 -38.94 -36.81
CA PRO A 260 -3.06 -38.89 -35.73
C PRO A 260 -1.81 -39.62 -36.19
N VAL A 261 -0.67 -38.92 -36.18
CA VAL A 261 0.63 -39.53 -36.44
C VAL A 261 0.83 -40.57 -35.35
N LEU A 262 0.68 -41.84 -35.70
CA LEU A 262 1.02 -42.97 -34.84
C LEU A 262 2.51 -42.87 -34.53
N ALA A 263 2.83 -42.55 -33.27
CA ALA A 263 4.13 -42.79 -32.67
C ALA A 263 4.11 -44.18 -32.04
#